data_AF-A0A9J6GYZ6-F1
#
_entry.id   AF-A0A9J6GYZ6-F1
#
_cell.length_a   1.000
_cell.length_b   1.000
_cell.length_c   1.000
_cell.angle_alpha   90.00
_cell.angle_beta   90.00
_cell.angle_gamma   90.00
#
_symmetry.space_group_name_H-M   'P 1'
#
loop_
_entity.id
_entity.type
_entity.pdbx_description
1 polymer ?
#
loop_
_entity_poly.entity_id
_entity_poly.type
_entity_poly.pdbx_seq_one_letter_code
_entity_poly.pdbx_strand_id
1 'polypeptide(L)'
;MANNSLLHLAEIIKGRLYFATYWATAKPKCAGKNHFFSVDEELVYQGFYADFGPLNLAMLFRYCVKLRKKLTSFSLAKKKIIHYTSSDAKKRVNGAFLMGSFMIIYLRRTAEQAYHSLCANSYEPYLHFRDASVGQSTYDLSLQNCLRAVEKALQCKFLNFKTFDPEEYEYYARVENGDLNWIVPNKFIAFFGPYSKSKIENGYPLHSPEKYFPYFRKHNVKTVVRLNEKMYDARRFVDQGFDHKDLFFEDGSAPNDDIMRKFIDISENTPGAIAVHCRVDIFMFCFPVVHCSLQAGLGRTGTLIACYIMKHFRFTAAEAIAWIRICRPGSIVGPQQHWLEECVLLCLFL
;
A
#
# COMPACT_ATOMS: atom_id res chain seq x y z
N MET A 1 -4.57 42.46 -6.74
CA MET A 1 -3.93 41.48 -7.66
C MET A 1 -4.49 40.11 -7.33
N ALA A 2 -5.34 39.57 -8.21
CA ALA A 2 -5.97 38.28 -8.01
C ALA A 2 -4.92 37.18 -7.87
N ASN A 3 -5.25 36.18 -7.07
CA ASN A 3 -4.41 35.07 -6.63
C ASN A 3 -4.13 34.09 -7.81
N ASN A 4 -3.45 34.55 -8.88
CA ASN A 4 -3.20 33.84 -10.14
C ASN A 4 -2.42 32.52 -10.01
N SER A 5 -2.10 32.09 -8.79
CA SER A 5 -1.36 30.87 -8.49
C SER A 5 -2.23 29.72 -7.95
N LEU A 6 -3.44 30.00 -7.46
CA LEU A 6 -4.32 29.00 -6.84
C LEU A 6 -5.21 28.35 -7.90
N LEU A 7 -5.18 27.03 -7.98
CA LEU A 7 -5.94 26.23 -8.95
C LEU A 7 -7.18 25.57 -8.35
N HIS A 8 -7.06 25.08 -7.11
CA HIS A 8 -8.14 24.39 -6.42
C HIS A 8 -8.05 24.66 -4.93
N LEU A 9 -9.20 24.80 -4.26
CA LEU A 9 -9.30 24.96 -2.82
C LEU A 9 -10.53 24.22 -2.30
N ALA A 10 -10.30 23.21 -1.47
CA ALA A 10 -11.30 22.47 -0.73
C ALA A 10 -11.29 22.86 0.75
N GLU A 11 -12.44 23.25 1.30
CA GLU A 11 -12.61 23.50 2.73
C GLU A 11 -12.97 22.19 3.45
N ILE A 12 -12.07 21.69 4.28
CA ILE A 12 -12.21 20.39 4.96
C ILE A 12 -12.84 20.56 6.35
N ILE A 13 -12.35 21.55 7.11
CA ILE A 13 -12.94 21.99 8.37
C ILE A 13 -13.17 23.49 8.25
N LYS A 14 -14.43 23.91 8.37
CA LYS A 14 -14.86 25.29 8.19
C LYS A 14 -13.97 26.26 8.97
N GLY A 15 -13.34 27.20 8.26
CA GLY A 15 -12.48 28.23 8.84
C GLY A 15 -11.14 27.74 9.42
N ARG A 16 -10.82 26.43 9.33
CA ARG A 16 -9.69 25.84 10.07
C ARG A 16 -8.72 25.03 9.19
N LEU A 17 -9.22 24.14 8.33
CA LEU A 17 -8.41 23.21 7.54
C LEU A 17 -8.85 23.24 6.07
N TYR A 18 -7.88 23.40 5.18
CA TYR A 18 -8.08 23.43 3.75
C TYR A 18 -7.07 22.53 3.03
N PHE A 19 -7.49 21.99 1.89
CA PHE A 19 -6.64 21.34 0.92
C PHE A 19 -6.61 22.19 -0.36
N ALA A 20 -5.43 22.42 -0.93
CA ALA A 20 -5.28 23.32 -2.08
C ALA A 20 -4.33 22.77 -3.13
N THR A 21 -4.57 23.11 -4.39
CA THR A 21 -3.60 22.93 -5.47
C THR A 21 -3.13 24.30 -5.93
N TYR A 22 -1.81 24.48 -6.05
CA TYR A 22 -1.18 25.67 -6.63
C TYR A 22 -0.41 25.30 -7.90
N TRP A 23 -0.26 26.26 -8.82
CA TRP A 23 0.67 26.13 -9.94
C TRP A 23 2.08 25.79 -9.45
N ALA A 24 2.80 24.89 -10.15
CA ALA A 24 4.11 24.40 -9.72
C ALA A 24 5.16 25.49 -9.47
N THR A 25 5.07 26.63 -10.15
CA THR A 25 5.96 27.79 -9.97
C THR A 25 5.66 28.61 -8.70
N ALA A 26 4.51 28.38 -8.07
CA ALA A 26 4.08 29.11 -6.90
C ALA A 26 4.40 28.37 -5.60
N LYS A 27 5.14 29.03 -4.71
CA LYS A 27 5.33 28.59 -3.31
C LYS A 27 4.57 29.55 -2.39
N PRO A 28 3.35 29.22 -1.95
CA PRO A 28 2.59 30.11 -1.09
C PRO A 28 3.33 30.33 0.23
N LYS A 29 3.57 31.61 0.56
CA LYS A 29 4.25 31.99 1.81
C LYS A 29 3.25 32.04 2.97
N CYS A 30 3.68 31.61 4.15
CA CYS A 30 2.91 31.79 5.37
C CYS A 30 2.78 33.28 5.68
N ALA A 31 1.56 33.82 5.65
CA ALA A 31 1.28 35.22 5.89
C ALA A 31 -0.07 35.40 6.60
N GLY A 32 -0.13 36.33 7.54
CA GLY A 32 -1.34 36.68 8.29
C GLY A 32 -2.00 35.46 8.95
N LYS A 33 -3.25 35.19 8.57
CA LYS A 33 -4.07 34.11 9.13
C LYS A 33 -3.81 32.74 8.50
N ASN A 34 -2.92 32.62 7.50
CA ASN A 34 -2.72 31.37 6.77
C ASN A 34 -1.39 30.71 7.12
N HIS A 35 -1.44 29.42 7.44
CA HIS A 35 -0.29 28.53 7.61
C HIS A 35 -0.29 27.50 6.48
N PHE A 36 0.65 27.64 5.56
CA PHE A 36 0.82 26.70 4.45
C PHE A 36 1.81 25.60 4.82
N PHE A 37 1.56 24.40 4.33
CA PHE A 37 2.55 23.33 4.32
C PHE A 37 2.27 22.38 3.16
N SER A 38 3.32 21.72 2.68
CA SER A 38 3.25 20.66 1.68
C SER A 38 4.01 19.43 2.18
N VAL A 39 3.75 18.29 1.57
CA VAL A 39 4.51 17.05 1.74
C VAL A 39 5.03 16.51 0.40
N ASP A 40 4.89 17.26 -0.69
CA ASP A 40 5.26 16.85 -2.07
C ASP A 40 6.72 16.38 -2.20
N GLU A 41 7.63 16.98 -1.42
CA GLU A 41 9.07 16.63 -1.39
C GLU A 41 9.48 15.87 -0.12
N GLU A 42 8.55 15.60 0.79
CA GLU A 42 8.82 14.94 2.08
C GLU A 42 8.33 13.49 2.10
N LEU A 43 7.12 13.25 1.58
CA LEU A 43 6.49 11.94 1.52
C LEU A 43 6.45 11.50 0.06
N VAL A 44 7.60 11.04 -0.44
CA VAL A 44 7.81 10.70 -1.85
C VAL A 44 7.63 9.21 -2.07
N TYR A 45 6.70 8.85 -2.95
CA TYR A 45 6.52 7.46 -3.37
C TYR A 45 7.74 6.99 -4.17
N GLN A 46 8.26 5.80 -3.83
CA GLN A 46 9.32 5.14 -4.59
C GLN A 46 8.70 4.14 -5.55
N GLY A 47 8.61 4.53 -6.83
CA GLY A 47 8.03 3.68 -7.87
C GLY A 47 8.92 2.50 -8.25
N PHE A 48 8.28 1.41 -8.67
CA PHE A 48 8.96 0.27 -9.28
C PHE A 48 9.17 0.48 -10.77
N TYR A 49 8.19 1.11 -11.43
CA TYR A 49 8.27 1.54 -12.82
C TYR A 49 7.56 2.89 -12.98
N ALA A 50 6.40 2.91 -13.63
CA ALA A 50 5.60 4.11 -13.85
C ALA A 50 4.53 4.33 -12.76
N ASP A 51 4.39 3.40 -11.81
CA ASP A 51 3.55 3.55 -10.63
C ASP A 51 4.04 4.71 -9.75
N PHE A 52 3.08 5.42 -9.16
CA PHE A 52 3.35 6.67 -8.44
C PHE A 52 2.57 6.79 -7.13
N GLY A 53 1.84 5.75 -6.73
CA GLY A 53 1.03 5.74 -5.52
C GLY A 53 0.03 4.57 -5.51
N PRO A 54 -0.89 4.53 -4.53
CA PRO A 54 -1.01 5.49 -3.43
C PRO A 54 0.18 5.42 -2.46
N LEU A 55 0.38 6.48 -1.66
CA LEU A 55 1.40 6.48 -0.60
C LEU A 55 1.12 5.39 0.44
N ASN A 56 2.20 4.82 0.98
CA ASN A 56 2.12 3.68 1.87
C ASN A 56 1.68 4.04 3.30
N LEU A 57 1.50 3.00 4.12
CA LEU A 57 0.94 3.12 5.46
C LEU A 57 1.77 4.01 6.42
N ALA A 58 3.10 3.92 6.38
CA ALA A 58 3.97 4.75 7.19
C ALA A 58 3.91 6.22 6.77
N MET A 59 3.89 6.50 5.47
CA MET A 59 3.73 7.87 4.96
C MET A 59 2.37 8.46 5.36
N LEU A 60 1.29 7.67 5.27
CA LEU A 60 -0.03 8.08 5.75
C LEU A 60 -0.05 8.37 7.25
N PHE A 61 0.59 7.52 8.06
CA PHE A 61 0.73 7.74 9.50
C PHE A 61 1.48 9.05 9.80
N ARG A 62 2.65 9.25 9.19
CA ARG A 62 3.48 10.44 9.37
C ARG A 62 2.74 11.72 8.96
N TYR A 63 2.01 11.67 7.85
CA TYR A 63 1.12 12.77 7.44
C TYR A 63 0.07 13.09 8.51
N CYS A 64 -0.62 12.08 9.02
CA CYS A 64 -1.64 12.24 10.05
C CYS A 64 -1.07 12.86 11.32
N VAL A 65 0.08 12.38 11.81
CA VAL A 65 0.76 12.94 12.98
C VAL A 65 1.13 14.40 12.74
N LYS A 66 1.72 14.72 11.58
CA LYS A 66 2.12 16.08 11.21
C LYS A 66 0.93 17.03 11.15
N LEU A 67 -0.17 16.64 10.51
CA LEU A 67 -1.37 17.46 10.39
C LEU A 67 -2.04 17.65 11.76
N ARG A 68 -2.16 16.62 12.59
CA ARG A 68 -2.68 16.74 13.96
C ARG A 68 -1.86 17.71 14.79
N LYS A 69 -0.53 17.58 14.78
CA LYS A 69 0.38 18.49 15.49
C LYS A 69 0.16 19.94 15.08
N LYS A 70 -0.09 20.21 13.78
CA LYS A 70 -0.41 21.55 13.28
C LYS A 70 -1.79 22.04 13.75
N LEU A 71 -2.78 21.14 13.79
CA LEU A 71 -4.14 21.47 14.22
C LEU A 71 -4.23 21.75 15.73
N THR A 72 -3.42 21.07 16.55
CA THR A 72 -3.41 21.22 18.02
C THR A 72 -2.35 22.21 18.53
N SER A 73 -1.45 22.70 17.67
CA SER A 73 -0.42 23.66 18.07
C SER A 73 -1.01 24.99 18.54
N PHE A 74 -0.63 25.43 19.73
CA PHE A 74 -1.05 26.72 20.30
C PHE A 74 -0.69 27.91 19.39
N SER A 75 0.52 27.89 18.79
CA SER A 75 0.99 28.93 17.88
C SER A 75 0.18 29.04 16.57
N LEU A 76 -0.61 28.02 16.24
CA LEU A 76 -1.42 27.93 15.03
C LEU A 76 -2.92 27.93 15.32
N ALA A 77 -3.34 28.10 16.57
CA ALA A 77 -4.73 27.97 17.00
C ALA A 77 -5.68 28.93 16.25
N LYS A 78 -5.23 30.15 15.95
CA LYS A 78 -6.00 31.18 15.22
C LYS A 78 -5.70 31.23 13.72
N LYS A 79 -4.92 30.28 13.19
CA LYS A 79 -4.54 30.24 11.76
C LYS A 79 -5.33 29.19 10.99
N LYS A 80 -5.65 29.47 9.74
CA LYS A 80 -6.10 28.50 8.74
C LYS A 80 -4.91 27.63 8.34
N ILE A 81 -5.04 26.32 8.48
CA ILE A 81 -4.02 25.35 8.09
C ILE A 81 -4.35 24.89 6.69
N ILE A 82 -3.42 25.06 5.76
CA ILE A 82 -3.62 24.80 4.34
C ILE A 82 -2.56 23.79 3.92
N HIS A 83 -2.99 22.54 3.71
CA HIS A 83 -2.18 21.56 3.02
C HIS A 83 -2.25 21.88 1.52
N TYR A 84 -1.12 22.15 0.88
CA TYR A 84 -1.10 22.39 -0.56
C TYR A 84 -0.19 21.41 -1.29
N THR A 85 -0.59 21.10 -2.53
CA THR A 85 0.24 20.40 -3.51
C THR A 85 0.56 21.33 -4.67
N SER A 86 1.61 20.99 -5.42
CA SER A 86 1.84 21.54 -6.77
C SER A 86 0.76 21.04 -7.75
N SER A 87 0.77 21.59 -8.97
CA SER A 87 -0.14 21.22 -10.06
C SER A 87 0.20 19.89 -10.74
N ASP A 88 1.28 19.23 -10.32
CA ASP A 88 1.63 17.89 -10.80
C ASP A 88 0.52 16.89 -10.43
N ALA A 89 -0.03 16.20 -11.44
CA ALA A 89 -1.19 15.33 -11.26
C ALA A 89 -0.94 14.17 -10.28
N LYS A 90 0.29 13.63 -10.24
CA LYS A 90 0.67 12.53 -9.33
C LYS A 90 0.77 13.03 -7.89
N LYS A 91 1.37 14.19 -7.67
CA LYS A 91 1.45 14.85 -6.34
C LYS A 91 0.06 15.25 -5.85
N ARG A 92 -0.79 15.81 -6.71
CA ARG A 92 -2.19 16.17 -6.39
C ARG A 92 -2.97 14.99 -5.84
N VAL A 93 -3.02 13.86 -6.56
CA VAL A 93 -3.83 12.72 -6.12
C VAL A 93 -3.26 12.05 -4.87
N ASN A 94 -1.94 11.97 -4.70
CA ASN A 94 -1.34 11.47 -3.46
C ASN A 94 -1.63 12.40 -2.26
N GLY A 95 -1.55 13.72 -2.44
CA GLY A 95 -1.91 14.69 -1.41
C GLY A 95 -3.40 14.64 -1.05
N ALA A 96 -4.28 14.42 -2.04
CA ALA A 96 -5.70 14.22 -1.84
C ALA A 96 -6.00 12.89 -1.13
N PHE A 97 -5.30 11.81 -1.46
CA PHE A 97 -5.36 10.52 -0.76
C PHE A 97 -4.99 10.68 0.72
N LEU A 98 -3.91 11.38 1.05
CA LEU A 98 -3.50 11.65 2.42
C LEU A 98 -4.56 12.47 3.19
N MET A 99 -5.07 13.55 2.60
CA MET A 99 -6.11 14.38 3.22
C MET A 99 -7.41 13.61 3.41
N GLY A 100 -7.88 12.89 2.38
CA GLY A 100 -9.12 12.12 2.45
C GLY A 100 -9.04 11.00 3.48
N SER A 101 -7.90 10.30 3.53
CA SER A 101 -7.64 9.28 4.57
C SER A 101 -7.63 9.90 5.97
N PHE A 102 -7.05 11.10 6.14
CA PHE A 102 -7.13 11.83 7.41
C PHE A 102 -8.57 12.18 7.81
N MET A 103 -9.41 12.61 6.85
CA MET A 103 -10.83 12.89 7.10
C MET A 103 -11.58 11.64 7.58
N ILE A 104 -11.28 10.48 6.99
CA ILE A 104 -11.88 9.20 7.38
C ILE A 104 -11.42 8.81 8.79
N ILE A 105 -10.11 8.78 9.03
CA ILE A 105 -9.51 8.29 10.29
C ILE A 105 -9.83 9.19 11.48
N TYR A 106 -9.70 10.51 11.32
CA TYR A 106 -9.74 11.46 12.45
C TYR A 106 -10.97 12.36 12.48
N LEU A 107 -11.60 12.63 11.34
CA LEU A 107 -12.83 13.44 11.27
C LEU A 107 -14.10 12.59 11.14
N ARG A 108 -13.96 11.25 11.11
CA ARG A 108 -15.07 10.28 11.02
C ARG A 108 -15.99 10.55 9.82
N ARG A 109 -15.41 11.00 8.71
CA ARG A 109 -16.12 11.14 7.43
C ARG A 109 -16.18 9.79 6.73
N THR A 110 -17.23 9.54 5.94
CA THR A 110 -17.23 8.39 5.04
C THR A 110 -16.28 8.64 3.86
N ALA A 111 -15.84 7.58 3.17
CA ALA A 111 -15.00 7.74 1.99
C ALA A 111 -15.66 8.62 0.92
N GLU A 112 -16.98 8.50 0.76
CA GLU A 112 -17.79 9.29 -0.16
C GLU A 112 -17.76 10.79 0.19
N GLN A 113 -17.98 11.12 1.46
CA GLN A 113 -17.93 12.51 1.94
C GLN A 113 -16.54 13.12 1.77
N ALA A 114 -15.50 12.33 2.06
CA ALA A 114 -14.11 12.76 1.88
C ALA A 114 -13.80 13.04 0.41
N TYR A 115 -14.16 12.12 -0.48
CA TYR A 115 -13.98 12.26 -1.92
C TYR A 115 -14.72 13.48 -2.47
N HIS A 116 -16.00 13.64 -2.18
CA HIS A 116 -16.79 14.79 -2.61
C HIS A 116 -16.21 16.13 -2.13
N SER A 117 -15.74 16.20 -0.88
CA SER A 117 -15.12 17.43 -0.36
C SER A 117 -13.84 17.80 -1.11
N LEU A 118 -13.04 16.80 -1.50
CA LEU A 118 -11.80 17.01 -2.25
C LEU A 118 -12.06 17.39 -3.71
N CYS A 119 -13.11 16.83 -4.32
CA CYS A 119 -13.47 17.14 -5.70
C CYS A 119 -14.26 18.45 -5.85
N ALA A 120 -14.80 19.00 -4.75
CA ALA A 120 -15.57 20.24 -4.79
C ALA A 120 -14.75 21.38 -5.41
N ASN A 121 -15.30 21.99 -6.46
CA ASN A 121 -14.68 23.06 -7.25
C ASN A 121 -13.29 22.70 -7.82
N SER A 122 -13.01 21.40 -8.04
CA SER A 122 -11.76 20.98 -8.68
C SER A 122 -11.73 21.42 -10.15
N TYR A 123 -10.60 21.96 -10.58
CA TYR A 123 -10.39 22.37 -11.97
C TYR A 123 -10.14 21.18 -12.91
N GLU A 124 -9.72 20.05 -12.37
CA GLU A 124 -9.35 18.85 -13.12
C GLU A 124 -9.58 17.59 -12.26
N PRO A 125 -10.05 16.47 -12.84
CA PRO A 125 -10.15 15.19 -12.14
C PRO A 125 -8.80 14.74 -11.55
N TYR A 126 -8.86 13.88 -10.53
CA TYR A 126 -7.65 13.23 -10.01
C TYR A 126 -7.19 12.12 -10.95
N LEU A 127 -5.89 12.04 -11.19
CA LEU A 127 -5.28 10.94 -11.93
C LEU A 127 -5.51 9.61 -11.20
N HIS A 128 -5.83 8.55 -11.93
CA HIS A 128 -5.96 7.21 -11.33
C HIS A 128 -4.60 6.54 -11.13
N PHE A 129 -4.47 5.76 -10.06
CA PHE A 129 -3.27 5.00 -9.74
C PHE A 129 -3.17 3.76 -10.63
N ARG A 130 -2.04 3.62 -11.31
CA ARG A 130 -1.69 2.44 -12.10
C ARG A 130 -0.91 1.42 -11.28
N ASP A 131 -0.75 0.23 -11.82
CA ASP A 131 0.11 -0.81 -11.26
C ASP A 131 1.59 -0.64 -11.65
N ALA A 132 2.43 -1.54 -11.13
CA ALA A 132 3.87 -1.56 -11.32
C ALA A 132 4.32 -2.29 -12.61
N SER A 133 3.41 -2.75 -13.47
CA SER A 133 3.80 -3.44 -14.71
C SER A 133 4.51 -2.52 -15.70
N VAL A 134 5.36 -3.13 -16.53
CA VAL A 134 5.96 -2.47 -17.68
C VAL A 134 4.89 -2.26 -18.76
N GLY A 135 4.94 -1.11 -19.46
CA GLY A 135 4.04 -0.80 -20.56
C GLY A 135 2.80 0.03 -20.18
N GLN A 136 1.72 -0.14 -20.93
CA GLN A 136 0.47 0.61 -20.73
C GLN A 136 -0.35 0.03 -19.58
N SER A 137 -0.93 0.90 -18.75
CA SER A 137 -1.90 0.48 -17.72
C SER A 137 -3.17 -0.05 -18.38
N THR A 138 -3.64 -1.22 -17.94
CA THR A 138 -4.92 -1.78 -18.39
C THR A 138 -5.98 -1.78 -17.28
N TYR A 139 -5.58 -1.43 -16.07
CA TYR A 139 -6.46 -1.36 -14.89
C TYR A 139 -6.00 -0.21 -14.01
N ASP A 140 -6.91 0.67 -13.66
CA ASP A 140 -6.62 1.90 -12.94
C ASP A 140 -7.47 2.02 -11.68
N LEU A 141 -6.84 2.33 -10.55
CA LEU A 141 -7.50 2.57 -9.27
C LEU A 141 -7.80 4.05 -9.08
N SER A 142 -9.07 4.39 -8.89
CA SER A 142 -9.44 5.75 -8.55
C SER A 142 -9.06 6.12 -7.11
N LEU A 143 -8.98 7.43 -6.82
CA LEU A 143 -8.86 7.94 -5.45
C LEU A 143 -9.99 7.41 -4.55
N GLN A 144 -11.21 7.30 -5.08
CA GLN A 144 -12.38 6.82 -4.34
C GLN A 144 -12.21 5.35 -3.92
N ASN A 145 -11.62 4.50 -4.78
CA ASN A 145 -11.31 3.11 -4.40
C ASN A 145 -10.33 3.06 -3.23
N CYS A 146 -9.29 3.90 -3.25
CA CYS A 146 -8.30 3.97 -2.16
C CYS A 146 -8.91 4.47 -0.85
N LEU A 147 -9.79 5.48 -0.91
CA LEU A 147 -10.48 6.00 0.27
C LEU A 147 -11.46 4.96 0.86
N ARG A 148 -12.21 4.24 0.03
CA ARG A 148 -13.10 3.15 0.47
C ARG A 148 -12.31 1.99 1.11
N ALA A 149 -11.14 1.66 0.56
CA ALA A 149 -10.24 0.68 1.14
C ALA A 149 -9.78 1.08 2.55
N VAL A 150 -9.42 2.35 2.78
CA VAL A 150 -9.06 2.87 4.11
C VAL A 150 -10.25 2.83 5.07
N GLU A 151 -11.44 3.22 4.61
CA GLU A 151 -12.67 3.16 5.41
C GLU A 151 -12.98 1.73 5.86
N LYS A 152 -12.98 0.75 4.94
CA LYS A 152 -13.19 -0.66 5.27
C LYS A 152 -12.08 -1.21 6.16
N ALA A 153 -10.82 -0.85 5.92
CA ALA A 153 -9.70 -1.27 6.75
C ALA A 153 -9.84 -0.79 8.21
N LEU A 154 -10.39 0.40 8.45
CA LEU A 154 -10.74 0.84 9.82
C LEU A 154 -11.88 0.01 10.41
N GLN A 155 -12.95 -0.23 9.65
CA GLN A 155 -14.11 -1.00 10.09
C GLN A 155 -13.72 -2.45 10.46
N CYS A 156 -12.88 -3.07 9.63
CA CYS A 156 -12.36 -4.43 9.83
C CYS A 156 -11.15 -4.50 10.78
N LYS A 157 -10.74 -3.36 11.37
CA LYS A 157 -9.58 -3.26 12.29
C LYS A 157 -8.24 -3.68 11.67
N PHE A 158 -8.11 -3.62 10.34
CA PHE A 158 -6.83 -3.78 9.68
C PHE A 158 -5.94 -2.54 9.90
N LEU A 159 -6.56 -1.38 10.04
CA LEU A 159 -5.90 -0.12 10.31
C LEU A 159 -6.12 0.33 11.76
N ASN A 160 -5.04 0.48 12.53
CA ASN A 160 -5.09 1.09 13.85
C ASN A 160 -3.83 1.90 14.17
N PHE A 161 -3.90 3.21 13.98
CA PHE A 161 -2.79 4.13 14.26
C PHE A 161 -2.48 4.36 15.74
N LYS A 162 -3.25 3.80 16.68
CA LYS A 162 -2.85 3.81 18.10
C LYS A 162 -1.79 2.77 18.41
N THR A 163 -1.76 1.68 17.64
CA THR A 163 -0.87 0.53 17.84
C THR A 163 0.08 0.32 16.66
N PHE A 164 0.00 1.17 15.63
CA PHE A 164 0.87 1.11 14.47
C PHE A 164 2.27 1.63 14.81
N ASP A 165 3.28 0.80 14.53
CA ASP A 165 4.68 1.14 14.69
C ASP A 165 5.27 1.46 13.30
N PRO A 166 5.44 2.76 12.96
CA PRO A 166 6.00 3.15 11.67
C PRO A 166 7.48 2.79 11.54
N GLU A 167 8.22 2.73 12.64
CA GLU A 167 9.63 2.36 12.65
C GLU A 167 9.81 0.86 12.36
N GLU A 168 9.00 -0.01 12.96
CA GLU A 168 8.98 -1.45 12.64
C GLU A 168 8.58 -1.67 11.17
N TYR A 169 7.52 -0.99 10.71
CA TYR A 169 7.07 -1.08 9.32
C TYR A 169 8.18 -0.68 8.33
N GLU A 170 8.81 0.49 8.54
CA GLU A 170 9.87 0.99 7.65
C GLU A 170 11.15 0.16 7.74
N TYR A 171 11.44 -0.44 8.90
CA TYR A 171 12.58 -1.33 9.06
C TYR A 171 12.40 -2.60 8.21
N TYR A 172 11.29 -3.33 8.38
CA TYR A 172 11.06 -4.59 7.67
C TYR A 172 10.69 -4.44 6.20
N ALA A 173 10.18 -3.29 5.78
CA ALA A 173 9.92 -3.00 4.36
C ALA A 173 11.21 -2.90 3.52
N ARG A 174 12.39 -2.76 4.14
CA ARG A 174 13.66 -2.69 3.40
C ARG A 174 14.15 -4.07 2.99
N VAL A 175 14.74 -4.13 1.81
CA VAL A 175 15.34 -5.36 1.24
C VAL A 175 16.40 -5.92 2.18
N GLU A 176 17.24 -5.08 2.77
CA GLU A 176 18.27 -5.50 3.74
C GLU A 176 17.70 -6.24 4.99
N ASN A 177 16.44 -5.99 5.31
CA ASN A 177 15.78 -6.48 6.52
C ASN A 177 14.73 -7.57 6.24
N GLY A 178 14.58 -7.99 4.98
CA GLY A 178 13.75 -9.11 4.58
C GLY A 178 12.59 -8.76 3.66
N ASP A 179 12.35 -7.46 3.38
CA ASP A 179 11.30 -6.95 2.51
C ASP A 179 9.93 -7.59 2.80
N LEU A 180 9.36 -7.17 3.93
CA LEU A 180 8.20 -7.78 4.58
C LEU A 180 7.20 -6.70 5.01
N ASN A 181 5.92 -6.95 4.77
CA ASN A 181 4.82 -6.10 5.26
C ASN A 181 3.65 -6.94 5.76
N TRP A 182 3.00 -6.47 6.82
CA TRP A 182 1.68 -6.94 7.21
C TRP A 182 0.63 -6.41 6.26
N ILE A 183 -0.24 -7.31 5.77
CA ILE A 183 -1.38 -6.96 4.93
C ILE A 183 -2.67 -7.01 5.76
N VAL A 184 -2.81 -8.04 6.58
CA VAL A 184 -3.89 -8.16 7.58
C VAL A 184 -3.22 -8.43 8.92
N PRO A 185 -3.34 -7.54 9.92
CA PRO A 185 -2.67 -7.69 11.22
C PRO A 185 -2.98 -9.05 11.84
N ASN A 186 -1.94 -9.74 12.32
CA ASN A 186 -2.00 -11.08 12.93
C ASN A 186 -2.52 -12.20 12.02
N LYS A 187 -2.76 -11.95 10.72
CA LYS A 187 -3.21 -12.98 9.78
C LYS A 187 -2.30 -13.15 8.57
N PHE A 188 -1.95 -12.08 7.86
CA PHE A 188 -1.15 -12.19 6.64
C PHE A 188 0.05 -11.27 6.64
N ILE A 189 1.20 -11.90 6.41
CA ILE A 189 2.45 -11.27 6.05
C ILE A 189 2.72 -11.57 4.59
N ALA A 190 3.00 -10.53 3.80
CA ALA A 190 3.60 -10.65 2.47
C ALA A 190 5.10 -10.35 2.58
N PHE A 191 5.94 -11.21 2.02
CA PHE A 191 7.39 -11.00 2.07
C PHE A 191 8.13 -11.49 0.82
N PHE A 192 9.37 -11.05 0.67
CA PHE A 192 10.27 -11.47 -0.40
C PHE A 192 10.72 -12.92 -0.23
N GLY A 193 10.67 -13.70 -1.32
CA GLY A 193 10.99 -15.13 -1.30
C GLY A 193 12.45 -15.44 -0.93
N PRO A 194 12.72 -16.31 0.05
CA PRO A 194 14.08 -16.60 0.50
C PRO A 194 14.84 -17.50 -0.49
N TYR A 195 16.17 -17.56 -0.30
CA TYR A 195 17.10 -18.35 -1.09
C TYR A 195 17.73 -19.47 -0.26
N SER A 196 18.35 -20.44 -0.92
CA SER A 196 19.11 -21.50 -0.25
C SER A 196 20.25 -20.99 0.63
N LYS A 197 20.82 -19.81 0.36
CA LYS A 197 21.86 -19.19 1.21
C LYS A 197 21.70 -17.68 1.22
N SER A 198 22.04 -17.06 2.36
CA SER A 198 22.14 -15.61 2.42
C SER A 198 23.41 -15.17 1.67
N LYS A 199 23.26 -14.25 0.71
CA LYS A 199 24.37 -13.72 -0.09
C LYS A 199 24.05 -12.32 -0.58
N ILE A 200 25.09 -11.55 -0.92
CA ILE A 200 24.92 -10.31 -1.67
C ILE A 200 25.14 -10.64 -3.14
N GLU A 201 24.16 -10.33 -3.99
CA GLU A 201 24.22 -10.53 -5.43
C GLU A 201 23.96 -9.20 -6.12
N ASN A 202 24.93 -8.69 -6.89
CA ASN A 202 24.87 -7.38 -7.55
C ASN A 202 24.52 -6.21 -6.60
N GLY A 203 25.02 -6.26 -5.35
CA GLY A 203 24.73 -5.26 -4.32
C GLY A 203 23.40 -5.47 -3.58
N TYR A 204 22.60 -6.47 -3.97
CA TYR A 204 21.33 -6.78 -3.32
C TYR A 204 21.46 -7.93 -2.31
N PRO A 205 21.00 -7.75 -1.06
CA PRO A 205 21.02 -8.80 -0.07
C PRO A 205 19.89 -9.80 -0.34
N LEU A 206 20.27 -11.06 -0.51
CA LEU A 206 19.37 -12.19 -0.60
C LEU A 206 19.40 -12.93 0.73
N HIS A 207 18.23 -13.25 1.28
CA HIS A 207 18.11 -13.83 2.61
C HIS A 207 17.75 -15.31 2.53
N SER A 208 18.33 -16.11 3.43
CA SER A 208 17.87 -17.47 3.67
C SER A 208 16.66 -17.52 4.62
N PRO A 209 15.92 -18.65 4.69
CA PRO A 209 14.78 -18.81 5.59
C PRO A 209 15.05 -18.38 7.04
N GLU A 210 16.24 -18.64 7.56
CA GLU A 210 16.63 -18.37 8.96
C GLU A 210 16.53 -16.90 9.35
N LYS A 211 16.71 -15.99 8.39
CA LYS A 211 16.56 -14.55 8.60
C LYS A 211 15.16 -14.21 9.15
N TYR A 212 14.14 -14.96 8.74
CA TYR A 212 12.74 -14.68 9.05
C TYR A 212 12.28 -15.33 10.36
N PHE A 213 12.96 -16.38 10.84
CA PHE A 213 12.48 -17.18 11.98
C PHE A 213 12.25 -16.38 13.26
N PRO A 214 13.14 -15.45 13.69
CA PRO A 214 12.92 -14.69 14.91
C PRO A 214 11.64 -13.85 14.84
N TYR A 215 11.42 -13.19 13.69
CA TYR A 215 10.22 -12.39 13.46
C TYR A 215 8.97 -13.28 13.41
N PHE A 216 9.02 -14.37 12.65
CA PHE A 216 7.89 -15.29 12.49
C PHE A 216 7.45 -15.90 13.82
N ARG A 217 8.40 -16.29 14.69
CA ARG A 217 8.08 -16.79 16.03
C ARG A 217 7.48 -15.71 16.92
N LYS A 218 8.08 -14.52 16.96
CA LYS A 218 7.58 -13.38 17.74
C LYS A 218 6.15 -13.03 17.37
N HIS A 219 5.79 -13.15 16.09
CA HIS A 219 4.47 -12.78 15.58
C HIS A 219 3.54 -13.98 15.31
N ASN A 220 3.81 -15.13 15.93
CA ASN A 220 2.94 -16.31 15.88
C ASN A 220 2.60 -16.78 14.45
N VAL A 221 3.56 -16.69 13.53
CA VAL A 221 3.45 -17.29 12.20
C VAL A 221 3.50 -18.80 12.34
N LYS A 222 2.53 -19.48 11.72
CA LYS A 222 2.41 -20.95 11.75
C LYS A 222 2.65 -21.58 10.40
N THR A 223 2.21 -20.92 9.34
CA THR A 223 2.26 -21.48 7.98
C THR A 223 3.00 -20.54 7.05
N VAL A 224 3.91 -21.09 6.25
CA VAL A 224 4.59 -20.40 5.16
C VAL A 224 4.06 -20.94 3.84
N VAL A 225 3.58 -20.05 2.97
CA VAL A 225 3.07 -20.41 1.65
C VAL A 225 4.01 -19.89 0.58
N ARG A 226 4.53 -20.80 -0.25
CA ARG A 226 5.38 -20.50 -1.42
C ARG A 226 4.56 -20.57 -2.71
N LEU A 227 4.61 -19.51 -3.50
CA LEU A 227 3.88 -19.39 -4.77
C LEU A 227 4.77 -19.49 -6.02
N ASN A 228 6.10 -19.50 -5.83
CA ASN A 228 7.10 -19.54 -6.90
C ASN A 228 7.90 -20.85 -6.91
N GLU A 229 8.82 -20.97 -7.87
CA GLU A 229 9.70 -22.12 -7.98
C GLU A 229 10.56 -22.35 -6.72
N LYS A 230 11.03 -23.58 -6.54
CA LYS A 230 11.75 -24.02 -5.34
C LYS A 230 13.17 -23.45 -5.30
N MET A 231 13.33 -22.26 -4.71
CA MET A 231 14.64 -21.61 -4.51
C MET A 231 15.36 -22.02 -3.20
N TYR A 232 14.66 -22.77 -2.35
CA TYR A 232 15.15 -23.28 -1.07
C TYR A 232 14.39 -24.55 -0.70
N ASP A 233 14.97 -25.36 0.19
CA ASP A 233 14.32 -26.56 0.72
C ASP A 233 13.30 -26.19 1.80
N ALA A 234 12.04 -26.61 1.61
CA ALA A 234 10.94 -26.39 2.55
C ALA A 234 11.22 -26.96 3.95
N ARG A 235 12.05 -28.02 4.05
CA ARG A 235 12.45 -28.63 5.33
C ARG A 235 13.06 -27.61 6.29
N ARG A 236 13.71 -26.56 5.79
CA ARG A 236 14.29 -25.50 6.65
C ARG A 236 13.25 -24.76 7.49
N PHE A 237 12.01 -24.65 7.00
CA PHE A 237 10.90 -24.11 7.80
C PHE A 237 10.26 -25.22 8.65
N VAL A 238 10.05 -26.41 8.08
CA VAL A 238 9.41 -27.55 8.77
C VAL A 238 10.19 -28.00 9.99
N ASP A 239 11.51 -28.16 9.87
CA ASP A 239 12.43 -28.54 10.95
C ASP A 239 12.46 -27.50 12.09
N GLN A 240 11.91 -26.31 11.85
CA GLN A 240 11.84 -25.21 12.81
C GLN A 240 10.43 -24.99 13.37
N GLY A 241 9.50 -25.90 13.07
CA GLY A 241 8.14 -25.92 13.59
C GLY A 241 7.12 -25.10 12.80
N PHE A 242 7.44 -24.68 11.58
CA PHE A 242 6.49 -24.02 10.69
C PHE A 242 5.88 -25.03 9.71
N ASP A 243 4.58 -24.95 9.46
CA ASP A 243 3.97 -25.63 8.30
C ASP A 243 4.41 -24.93 7.02
N HIS A 244 4.61 -25.71 5.96
CA HIS A 244 5.06 -25.20 4.66
C HIS A 244 4.19 -25.75 3.54
N LYS A 245 3.60 -24.86 2.74
CA LYS A 245 2.70 -25.20 1.63
C LYS A 245 3.24 -24.63 0.32
N ASP A 246 3.29 -25.48 -0.69
CA ASP A 246 3.61 -25.10 -2.06
C ASP A 246 2.32 -24.95 -2.86
N LEU A 247 2.04 -23.72 -3.33
CA LEU A 247 0.91 -23.39 -4.21
C LEU A 247 1.44 -22.66 -5.45
N PHE A 248 2.23 -23.39 -6.25
CA PHE A 248 2.92 -22.84 -7.41
C PHE A 248 1.97 -22.45 -8.54
N PHE A 249 2.21 -21.27 -9.12
CA PHE A 249 1.71 -20.87 -10.44
C PHE A 249 2.68 -19.89 -11.10
N GLU A 250 2.59 -19.79 -12.44
CA GLU A 250 3.54 -19.07 -13.28
C GLU A 250 3.63 -17.58 -12.94
N ASP A 251 4.81 -16.99 -13.11
CA ASP A 251 5.00 -15.58 -12.83
C ASP A 251 4.25 -14.70 -13.84
N GLY A 252 3.70 -13.58 -13.36
CA GLY A 252 2.83 -12.71 -14.17
C GLY A 252 1.45 -13.29 -14.52
N SER A 253 1.19 -14.58 -14.25
CA SER A 253 -0.12 -15.21 -14.44
C SER A 253 -1.06 -14.99 -13.24
N ALA A 254 -2.35 -15.35 -13.41
CA ALA A 254 -3.33 -15.43 -12.33
C ALA A 254 -3.47 -16.88 -11.83
N PRO A 255 -3.79 -17.10 -10.54
CA PRO A 255 -4.01 -18.44 -10.04
C PRO A 255 -5.28 -19.05 -10.64
N ASN A 256 -5.34 -20.37 -10.72
CA ASN A 256 -6.59 -21.06 -11.04
C ASN A 256 -7.48 -21.21 -9.79
N ASP A 257 -8.74 -21.59 -10.01
CA ASP A 257 -9.73 -21.76 -8.94
C ASP A 257 -9.29 -22.77 -7.87
N ASP A 258 -8.60 -23.84 -8.25
CA ASP A 258 -8.12 -24.85 -7.30
C ASP A 258 -7.06 -24.31 -6.36
N ILE A 259 -6.10 -23.54 -6.88
CA ILE A 259 -5.06 -22.87 -6.08
C ILE A 259 -5.71 -21.85 -5.14
N MET A 260 -6.66 -21.05 -5.65
CA MET A 260 -7.40 -20.10 -4.83
C MET A 260 -8.14 -20.81 -3.69
N ARG A 261 -8.92 -21.86 -3.98
CA ARG A 261 -9.68 -22.62 -2.97
C ARG A 261 -8.76 -23.24 -1.93
N LYS A 262 -7.64 -23.85 -2.35
CA LYS A 262 -6.62 -24.39 -1.43
C LYS A 262 -6.02 -23.31 -0.54
N PHE A 263 -5.73 -22.13 -1.10
CA PHE A 263 -5.19 -21.02 -0.30
C PHE A 263 -6.19 -20.54 0.75
N ILE A 264 -7.47 -20.43 0.39
CA ILE A 264 -8.55 -20.06 1.32
C ILE A 264 -8.69 -21.11 2.43
N ASP A 265 -8.72 -22.40 2.08
CA ASP A 265 -8.81 -23.50 3.05
C ASP A 265 -7.61 -23.51 4.02
N ILE A 266 -6.38 -23.40 3.50
CA ILE A 266 -5.18 -23.24 4.34
C ILE A 266 -5.30 -22.02 5.25
N SER A 267 -5.85 -20.93 4.72
CA SER A 267 -6.02 -19.69 5.45
C SER A 267 -7.02 -19.80 6.58
N GLU A 268 -8.16 -20.43 6.35
CA GLU A 268 -9.21 -20.64 7.36
C GLU A 268 -8.76 -21.60 8.46
N ASN A 269 -7.99 -22.64 8.11
CA ASN A 269 -7.58 -23.67 9.05
C ASN A 269 -6.27 -23.38 9.81
N THR A 270 -5.49 -22.36 9.40
CA THR A 270 -4.27 -22.00 10.11
C THR A 270 -4.58 -21.20 11.39
N PRO A 271 -4.18 -21.68 12.59
CA PRO A 271 -4.52 -21.06 13.89
C PRO A 271 -3.69 -19.80 14.23
N GLY A 272 -2.76 -19.41 13.37
CA GLY A 272 -1.91 -18.22 13.55
C GLY A 272 -1.74 -17.43 12.26
N ALA A 273 -0.68 -16.62 12.22
CA ALA A 273 -0.36 -15.84 11.04
C ALA A 273 0.22 -16.73 9.93
N ILE A 274 0.01 -16.29 8.69
CA ILE A 274 0.47 -16.94 7.47
C ILE A 274 1.43 -15.99 6.77
N ALA A 275 2.63 -16.47 6.48
CA ALA A 275 3.60 -15.73 5.70
C ALA A 275 3.58 -16.25 4.25
N VAL A 276 3.20 -15.38 3.33
CA VAL A 276 3.06 -15.71 1.91
C VAL A 276 4.15 -15.01 1.13
N HIS A 277 4.85 -15.74 0.28
CA HIS A 277 5.87 -15.17 -0.60
C HIS A 277 5.78 -15.71 -2.02
N CYS A 278 6.27 -14.88 -2.93
CA CYS A 278 6.55 -15.23 -4.31
C CYS A 278 7.84 -14.52 -4.74
N ARG A 279 8.31 -14.81 -5.95
CA ARG A 279 9.53 -14.22 -6.48
C ARG A 279 9.39 -14.02 -7.98
N VAL A 280 9.70 -12.83 -8.48
CA VAL A 280 9.92 -12.60 -9.92
C VAL A 280 11.33 -13.05 -10.27
N ASP A 281 11.51 -13.79 -11.37
CA ASP A 281 12.82 -14.20 -11.81
C ASP A 281 13.64 -12.99 -12.25
N ILE A 282 14.81 -12.83 -11.62
CA ILE A 282 15.68 -11.64 -11.70
C ILE A 282 16.36 -11.50 -13.08
N PHE A 283 16.08 -12.42 -14.01
CA PHE A 283 16.77 -12.48 -15.31
C PHE A 283 16.54 -11.28 -16.23
N MET A 284 15.59 -10.39 -15.93
CA MET A 284 15.27 -9.24 -16.79
C MET A 284 15.97 -7.92 -16.39
N PHE A 285 16.91 -7.92 -15.45
CA PHE A 285 17.54 -6.69 -14.93
C PHE A 285 19.04 -6.51 -15.26
N CYS A 286 19.57 -7.23 -16.25
CA CYS A 286 20.95 -7.05 -16.76
C CYS A 286 21.13 -5.84 -17.72
N PHE A 287 20.42 -4.72 -17.51
CA PHE A 287 20.76 -3.46 -18.17
C PHE A 287 21.37 -2.48 -17.15
N PRO A 288 22.46 -1.77 -17.50
CA PRO A 288 23.13 -0.85 -16.60
C PRO A 288 22.33 0.45 -16.50
N VAL A 289 21.19 0.43 -15.81
CA VAL A 289 20.46 1.65 -15.44
C VAL A 289 19.98 1.51 -14.00
N VAL A 290 20.75 2.17 -13.13
CA VAL A 290 20.36 2.87 -11.89
C VAL A 290 19.04 2.42 -11.25
N HIS A 291 19.14 1.73 -10.10
CA HIS A 291 18.06 1.49 -9.13
C HIS A 291 16.79 0.81 -9.68
N CYS A 292 16.88 -0.49 -9.96
CA CYS A 292 15.70 -1.34 -10.05
C CYS A 292 15.20 -1.71 -8.66
N SER A 293 14.11 -1.07 -8.23
CA SER A 293 13.30 -1.53 -7.10
C SER A 293 12.80 -2.94 -7.44
N LEU A 294 13.23 -3.93 -6.64
CA LEU A 294 12.94 -5.35 -6.85
C LEU A 294 11.43 -5.62 -6.84
N GLN A 295 10.86 -6.12 -7.95
CA GLN A 295 9.43 -6.45 -8.07
C GLN A 295 9.08 -7.85 -7.53
N ALA A 296 9.59 -8.27 -6.37
CA ALA A 296 9.38 -9.63 -5.88
C ALA A 296 8.39 -9.68 -4.69
N GLY A 297 7.58 -10.75 -4.62
CA GLY A 297 6.56 -10.89 -3.58
C GLY A 297 5.33 -9.99 -3.76
N LEU A 298 5.14 -9.38 -4.93
CA LEU A 298 4.12 -8.33 -5.16
C LEU A 298 2.86 -8.85 -5.85
N GLY A 299 3.00 -9.53 -6.99
CA GLY A 299 1.87 -9.96 -7.81
C GLY A 299 1.07 -11.10 -7.17
N ARG A 300 1.59 -12.33 -7.32
CA ARG A 300 0.95 -13.59 -6.89
C ARG A 300 0.52 -13.58 -5.42
N THR A 301 1.40 -13.11 -4.54
CA THR A 301 1.15 -12.99 -3.11
C THR A 301 -0.04 -12.08 -2.82
N GLY A 302 -0.05 -10.89 -3.43
CA GLY A 302 -1.15 -9.93 -3.27
C GLY A 302 -2.47 -10.49 -3.78
N THR A 303 -2.46 -11.20 -4.92
CA THR A 303 -3.67 -11.76 -5.54
C THR A 303 -4.37 -12.75 -4.61
N LEU A 304 -3.65 -13.73 -4.04
CA LEU A 304 -4.26 -14.71 -3.15
C LEU A 304 -4.73 -14.10 -1.82
N ILE A 305 -3.95 -13.16 -1.25
CA ILE A 305 -4.39 -12.43 -0.05
C ILE A 305 -5.64 -11.59 -0.34
N ALA A 306 -5.74 -10.98 -1.54
CA ALA A 306 -6.92 -10.24 -1.96
C ALA A 306 -8.17 -11.13 -1.99
N CYS A 307 -8.08 -12.36 -2.52
CA CYS A 307 -9.19 -13.32 -2.50
C CYS A 307 -9.72 -13.55 -1.08
N TYR A 308 -8.84 -13.73 -0.09
CA TYR A 308 -9.24 -13.89 1.30
C TYR A 308 -9.93 -12.62 1.84
N ILE A 309 -9.37 -11.43 1.56
CA ILE A 309 -9.94 -10.16 2.01
C ILE A 309 -11.33 -9.94 1.40
N MET A 310 -11.50 -10.25 0.11
CA MET A 310 -12.77 -10.14 -0.60
C MET A 310 -13.81 -11.12 -0.02
N LYS A 311 -13.44 -12.39 0.17
CA LYS A 311 -14.31 -13.43 0.74
C LYS A 311 -14.82 -13.06 2.14
N HIS A 312 -13.89 -12.77 3.05
CA HIS A 312 -14.22 -12.67 4.48
C HIS A 312 -14.61 -11.27 4.95
N PHE A 313 -14.16 -10.22 4.24
CA PHE A 313 -14.38 -8.83 4.65
C PHE A 313 -15.15 -8.02 3.62
N ARG A 314 -15.60 -8.65 2.53
CA ARG A 314 -16.47 -8.05 1.51
C ARG A 314 -15.89 -6.78 0.90
N PHE A 315 -14.57 -6.71 0.75
CA PHE A 315 -13.93 -5.70 -0.10
C PHE A 315 -14.27 -6.03 -1.55
N THR A 316 -14.46 -5.00 -2.39
CA THR A 316 -14.40 -5.19 -3.84
C THR A 316 -12.97 -5.51 -4.27
N ALA A 317 -12.77 -6.02 -5.49
CA ALA A 317 -11.42 -6.23 -6.02
C ALA A 317 -10.60 -4.93 -5.99
N ALA A 318 -11.15 -3.83 -6.51
CA ALA A 318 -10.50 -2.52 -6.47
C ALA A 318 -10.10 -2.06 -5.05
N GLU A 319 -10.97 -2.26 -4.05
CA GLU A 319 -10.68 -1.90 -2.65
C GLU A 319 -9.61 -2.81 -2.04
N ALA A 320 -9.65 -4.11 -2.33
CA ALA A 320 -8.64 -5.06 -1.86
C ALA A 320 -7.27 -4.73 -2.47
N ILE A 321 -7.20 -4.47 -3.78
CA ILE A 321 -5.96 -4.06 -4.45
C ILE A 321 -5.43 -2.77 -3.84
N ALA A 322 -6.28 -1.76 -3.64
CA ALA A 322 -5.87 -0.51 -3.03
C ALA A 322 -5.33 -0.70 -1.60
N TRP A 323 -6.01 -1.49 -0.76
CA TRP A 323 -5.55 -1.78 0.60
C TRP A 323 -4.18 -2.47 0.62
N ILE A 324 -4.01 -3.50 -0.22
CA ILE A 324 -2.75 -4.24 -0.29
C ILE A 324 -1.62 -3.32 -0.79
N ARG A 325 -1.88 -2.43 -1.77
CA ARG A 325 -0.89 -1.44 -2.22
C ARG A 325 -0.53 -0.39 -1.16
N ILE A 326 -1.48 0.00 -0.31
CA ILE A 326 -1.20 0.89 0.82
C ILE A 326 -0.29 0.20 1.85
N CYS A 327 -0.46 -1.11 2.06
CA CYS A 327 0.37 -1.90 2.98
C CYS A 327 1.72 -2.30 2.39
N ARG A 328 1.76 -2.61 1.09
CA ARG A 328 2.92 -3.08 0.34
C ARG A 328 2.82 -2.56 -1.10
N PRO A 329 3.45 -1.40 -1.40
CA PRO A 329 3.44 -0.78 -2.72
C PRO A 329 3.80 -1.74 -3.85
N GLY A 330 3.23 -1.52 -5.04
CA GLY A 330 3.49 -2.33 -6.24
C GLY A 330 2.80 -3.71 -6.27
N SER A 331 2.06 -4.09 -5.23
CA SER A 331 1.34 -5.37 -5.18
C SER A 331 0.23 -5.48 -6.24
N ILE A 332 0.05 -6.71 -6.74
CA ILE A 332 -0.95 -7.13 -7.75
C ILE A 332 -0.73 -6.40 -9.08
N VAL A 333 -0.23 -7.13 -10.08
CA VAL A 333 0.27 -6.54 -11.33
C VAL A 333 -0.39 -7.15 -12.56
N GLY A 334 -0.54 -6.33 -13.59
CA GLY A 334 -0.98 -6.75 -14.92
C GLY A 334 -2.31 -7.53 -14.89
N PRO A 335 -2.38 -8.71 -15.54
CA PRO A 335 -3.62 -9.50 -15.68
C PRO A 335 -4.30 -9.90 -14.37
N GLN A 336 -3.55 -9.96 -13.26
CA GLN A 336 -4.07 -10.35 -11.94
C GLN A 336 -5.15 -9.39 -11.43
N GLN A 337 -5.11 -8.13 -11.85
CA GLN A 337 -6.10 -7.11 -11.45
C GLN A 337 -7.47 -7.42 -12.06
N HIS A 338 -7.52 -7.75 -13.35
CA HIS A 338 -8.75 -8.11 -14.05
C HIS A 338 -9.31 -9.44 -13.55
N TRP A 339 -8.43 -10.43 -13.34
CA TRP A 339 -8.83 -11.72 -12.78
C TRP A 339 -9.52 -11.57 -11.42
N LEU A 340 -9.04 -10.67 -10.55
CA LEU A 340 -9.72 -10.40 -9.28
C LEU A 340 -11.14 -9.84 -9.44
N GLU A 341 -11.40 -8.99 -10.45
CA GLU A 341 -12.75 -8.49 -10.73
C GLU A 341 -13.70 -9.63 -11.18
N GLU A 342 -13.19 -10.56 -11.98
CA GLU A 342 -13.97 -11.73 -12.44
C GLU A 342 -14.23 -12.72 -11.30
N CYS A 343 -13.25 -12.92 -10.42
CA CYS A 343 -13.34 -13.85 -9.30
C CYS A 343 -14.18 -13.36 -8.12
N VAL A 344 -14.71 -12.13 -8.16
CA VAL A 344 -15.58 -11.57 -7.11
C VAL A 344 -16.73 -12.53 -6.79
N LEU A 345 -17.40 -13.07 -7.80
CA LEU A 345 -18.54 -13.99 -7.58
C LEU A 345 -18.10 -15.27 -6.88
N LEU A 346 -17.02 -15.89 -7.33
CA LEU A 346 -16.48 -17.11 -6.71
C LEU A 346 -16.08 -16.85 -5.25
N CYS A 347 -15.46 -15.71 -4.95
CA CYS A 347 -15.10 -15.35 -3.57
C CYS A 347 -16.32 -15.05 -2.69
N LEU A 348 -17.44 -14.59 -3.25
CA LEU A 348 -18.64 -14.28 -2.48
C LEU A 348 -19.48 -15.53 -2.12
N PHE A 349 -19.38 -16.60 -2.92
CA PHE A 349 -20.17 -17.84 -2.80
C PHE A 349 -19.40 -19.08 -2.27
N LEU A 350 -18.09 -18.97 -2.06
CA LEU A 350 -17.30 -19.90 -1.23
C LEU A 350 -17.42 -19.52 0.25
#